data_AF-A0A965DMS8-F1
#
_entry.id   AF-A0A965DMS8-F1
#
_cell.length_a   1.000
_cell.length_b   1.000
_cell.length_c   1.000
_cell.angle_alpha   90.00
_cell.angle_beta   90.00
_cell.angle_gamma   90.00
#
_symmetry.space_group_name_H-M   'P 1'
#
loop_
_entity.id
_entity.type
_entity.pdbx_description
1 polymer ?
#
loop_
_entity_poly.entity_id
_entity_poly.type
_entity_poly.pdbx_seq_one_letter_code
_entity_poly.pdbx_strand_id
1 'polypeptide(L)'
;WTKGHREDVDATWLDTAIREVKEESGFELGKDYWLCTSAPVQWGKRLYWQGITFTDKPVPVHNENEHTNIGWFLKENLESLKLGRDVEEWRFFSNTATCDFDSKENQIPQVADG
;
A
#
# COMPACT_ATOMS: atom_id res chain seq x y z
N TRP A 1 7.17 5.00 -0.01
CA TRP A 1 6.15 3.92 0.01
C TRP A 1 6.61 2.86 0.94
N THR A 2 5.66 2.09 1.46
CA THR A 2 6.04 0.88 2.19
C THR A 2 6.64 -0.14 1.22
N LYS A 3 7.77 -0.74 1.59
CA LYS A 3 8.50 -1.70 0.74
C LYS A 3 9.58 -2.43 1.53
N GLY A 4 9.83 -3.67 1.15
CA GLY A 4 11.03 -4.36 1.59
C GLY A 4 11.33 -5.61 0.77
N HIS A 5 12.16 -6.47 1.35
CA HIS A 5 12.60 -7.70 0.71
C HIS A 5 11.66 -8.84 1.09
N ARG A 6 11.56 -9.82 0.20
CA ARG A 6 10.89 -11.07 0.53
C ARG A 6 11.70 -11.82 1.58
N GLU A 7 11.01 -12.30 2.59
CA GLU A 7 11.56 -13.17 3.63
C GLU A 7 11.12 -14.62 3.43
N ASP A 8 11.80 -15.55 4.10
CA ASP A 8 11.48 -16.99 4.02
C ASP A 8 10.07 -17.32 4.53
N VAL A 9 9.51 -16.47 5.39
CA VAL A 9 8.15 -16.59 5.93
C VAL A 9 7.08 -16.16 4.92
N ASP A 10 7.44 -15.42 3.88
CA ASP A 10 6.51 -14.92 2.88
C ASP A 10 6.26 -16.00 1.82
N ALA A 11 5.05 -16.54 1.78
CA ALA A 11 4.66 -17.56 0.80
C ALA A 11 4.63 -16.97 -0.63
N THR A 12 4.19 -15.73 -0.77
CA THR A 12 4.08 -15.00 -2.04
C THR A 12 4.66 -13.59 -1.93
N TRP A 13 4.90 -12.94 -3.08
CA TRP A 13 5.28 -11.52 -3.12
C TRP A 13 4.19 -10.58 -2.60
N LEU A 14 2.93 -11.01 -2.66
CA LEU A 14 1.83 -10.26 -2.06
C LEU A 14 1.92 -10.31 -0.53
N ASP A 15 2.27 -11.46 0.04
CA ASP A 15 2.47 -11.59 1.49
C ASP A 15 3.59 -10.66 1.98
N THR A 16 4.69 -10.56 1.23
CA THR A 16 5.73 -9.55 1.47
C THR A 16 5.14 -8.14 1.50
N ALA A 17 4.35 -7.75 0.49
CA ALA A 17 3.76 -6.41 0.45
C ALA A 17 2.84 -6.14 1.64
N ILE A 18 2.05 -7.14 2.06
CA ILE A 18 1.13 -7.03 3.21
C ILE A 18 1.92 -6.89 4.52
N ARG A 19 2.97 -7.71 4.72
CA ARG A 19 3.84 -7.65 5.90
C ARG A 19 4.52 -6.28 6.02
N GLU A 20 5.13 -5.81 4.94
CA GLU A 20 5.84 -4.52 4.92
C GLU A 20 4.90 -3.33 5.21
N VAL A 21 3.65 -3.37 4.72
CA VAL A 21 2.64 -2.36 5.10
C VAL A 21 2.39 -2.38 6.61
N LYS A 22 2.27 -3.56 7.21
CA LYS A 22 2.06 -3.68 8.66
C LYS A 22 3.26 -3.21 9.47
N GLU A 23 4.47 -3.58 9.06
CA GLU A 23 5.72 -3.23 9.77
C GLU A 23 6.03 -1.74 9.68
N GLU A 24 5.87 -1.14 8.50
CA GLU A 24 6.32 0.23 8.25
C GLU A 24 5.23 1.29 8.46
N SER A 25 3.95 0.91 8.51
CA SER A 25 2.84 1.85 8.70
C SER A 25 1.85 1.48 9.82
N GLY A 26 1.96 0.27 10.37
CA GLY A 26 1.03 -0.26 11.38
C GLY A 26 -0.34 -0.64 10.84
N PHE A 27 -0.54 -0.60 9.51
CA PHE A 27 -1.84 -0.88 8.88
C PHE A 27 -2.02 -2.36 8.57
N GLU A 28 -3.23 -2.86 8.80
CA GLU A 28 -3.60 -4.25 8.58
C GLU A 28 -4.63 -4.38 7.44
N LEU A 29 -4.39 -5.34 6.54
CA LEU A 29 -5.29 -5.65 5.42
C LEU A 29 -6.67 -6.08 5.96
N GLY A 30 -7.74 -5.55 5.37
CA GLY A 30 -9.13 -5.80 5.76
C GLY A 30 -9.60 -5.06 7.01
N LYS A 31 -8.70 -4.33 7.68
CA LYS A 31 -9.02 -3.48 8.84
C LYS A 31 -8.76 -2.01 8.55
N ASP A 32 -7.56 -1.69 8.06
CA ASP A 32 -7.14 -0.32 7.78
C ASP A 32 -7.16 -0.02 6.27
N TYR A 33 -6.96 -1.03 5.41
CA TYR A 33 -6.96 -0.88 3.95
C TYR A 33 -7.38 -2.15 3.21
N TRP A 34 -7.78 -2.02 1.94
CA TRP A 34 -8.06 -3.12 1.00
C TRP A 34 -7.12 -2.98 -0.19
N LEU A 35 -6.82 -4.11 -0.82
CA LEU A 35 -6.15 -4.13 -2.10
C LEU A 35 -7.13 -3.76 -3.20
N CYS A 36 -6.69 -2.88 -4.09
CA CYS A 36 -7.40 -2.49 -5.29
C CYS A 36 -7.04 -3.39 -6.48
N THR A 37 -5.91 -4.09 -6.39
CA THR A 37 -5.35 -4.91 -7.47
C THR A 37 -5.06 -6.32 -6.98
N SER A 38 -5.60 -7.33 -7.65
CA SER A 38 -5.30 -8.74 -7.37
C SER A 38 -3.91 -9.17 -7.90
N ALA A 39 -3.40 -8.51 -8.94
CA ALA A 39 -2.07 -8.71 -9.51
C ALA A 39 -1.18 -7.48 -9.32
N PRO A 40 0.16 -7.64 -9.21
CA PRO A 40 1.05 -6.51 -9.09
C PRO A 40 1.16 -5.72 -10.39
N VAL A 41 1.37 -4.42 -10.24
CA VAL A 41 1.90 -3.56 -11.29
C VAL A 41 3.42 -3.56 -11.17
N GLN A 42 4.11 -3.77 -12.28
CA GLN A 42 5.57 -3.72 -12.33
C GLN A 42 6.05 -2.31 -12.66
N TRP A 43 6.83 -1.69 -11.76
CA TRP A 43 7.57 -0.46 -12.04
C TRP A 43 9.07 -0.77 -12.01
N GLY A 44 9.71 -0.64 -13.18
CA GLY A 44 11.09 -1.06 -13.36
C GLY A 44 11.29 -2.56 -13.07
N LYS A 45 12.06 -2.87 -12.02
CA LYS A 45 12.36 -4.25 -11.58
C LYS A 45 11.52 -4.69 -10.37
N ARG A 46 10.62 -3.83 -9.88
CA ARG A 46 9.90 -4.04 -8.62
C ARG A 46 8.42 -4.26 -8.90
N LEU A 47 7.78 -5.04 -8.03
CA LEU A 47 6.36 -5.33 -8.04
C LEU A 47 5.66 -4.45 -7.00
N TYR A 48 4.53 -3.89 -7.37
CA TYR A 48 3.73 -3.00 -6.53
C TYR A 48 2.27 -3.42 -6.54
N TRP A 49 1.66 -3.40 -5.36
CA TRP A 49 0.22 -3.53 -5.21
C TRP A 49 -0.34 -2.18 -4.78
N GLN A 50 -1.55 -1.89 -5.23
CA GLN A 50 -2.24 -0.66 -4.87
C GLN A 50 -3.38 -1.00 -3.93
N GLY A 51 -3.59 -0.16 -2.93
CA GLY A 51 -4.66 -0.30 -1.97
C GLY A 51 -5.28 1.04 -1.60
N ILE A 52 -6.45 0.98 -0.99
CA ILE A 52 -7.18 2.12 -0.47
C ILE A 52 -7.40 1.95 1.03
N THR A 53 -7.19 3.01 1.80
CA THR A 53 -7.41 3.01 3.25
C THR A 53 -8.85 3.36 3.58
N PHE A 54 -9.46 2.67 4.56
CA PHE A 54 -10.82 3.00 5.06
C PHE A 54 -10.83 4.03 6.16
N THR A 55 -9.67 4.24 6.77
CA THR A 55 -9.63 4.81 8.10
C THR A 55 -9.73 6.32 8.05
N ASP A 56 -10.52 6.83 8.98
CA ASP A 56 -10.40 8.12 9.63
C ASP A 56 -9.12 8.26 10.48
N LYS A 57 -8.29 7.20 10.63
CA LYS A 57 -6.96 7.30 11.25
C LYS A 57 -6.08 8.27 10.45
N PRO A 58 -5.66 9.39 11.06
CA PRO A 58 -5.07 10.47 10.28
C PRO A 58 -3.59 10.24 9.93
N VAL A 59 -2.88 9.34 10.63
CA VAL A 59 -1.42 9.22 10.49
C VAL A 59 -0.96 7.76 10.64
N PRO A 60 -0.27 7.17 9.65
CA PRO A 60 0.40 5.89 9.80
C PRO A 60 1.48 5.96 10.89
N VAL A 61 1.74 4.84 11.58
CA VAL A 61 2.79 4.74 12.59
C VAL A 61 3.99 4.03 11.97
N HIS A 62 5.17 4.65 11.97
CA HIS A 62 6.36 4.01 11.41
C HIS A 62 7.20 3.32 12.47
N ASN A 63 7.93 2.31 12.02
CA ASN A 63 9.07 1.76 12.74
C ASN A 63 10.23 2.77 12.71
N GLU A 64 10.49 3.45 13.82
CA GLU A 64 11.53 4.47 13.97
C GLU A 64 12.95 3.93 13.75
N ASN A 65 13.14 2.60 13.79
CA ASN A 65 14.43 1.98 13.50
C ASN A 65 14.74 1.91 11.99
N GLU A 66 13.73 2.05 11.13
CA GLU A 66 13.86 1.87 9.68
C GLU A 66 13.61 3.16 8.91
N HIS A 67 12.71 4.02 9.42
CA HIS A 67 12.33 5.27 8.76
C HIS A 67 12.41 6.44 9.72
N THR A 68 12.67 7.63 9.20
CA THR A 68 12.64 8.87 10.00
C THR A 68 11.22 9.43 10.15
N ASN A 69 10.33 9.12 9.20
CA ASN A 69 8.94 9.55 9.23
C ASN A 69 8.08 8.78 8.21
N ILE A 70 6.77 8.80 8.42
CA ILE A 70 5.76 8.35 7.46
C ILE A 70 4.58 9.33 7.46
N GLY A 71 3.92 9.49 6.31
CA GLY A 71 2.78 10.39 6.24
C GLY A 71 2.09 10.40 4.88
N TRP A 72 0.95 11.06 4.86
CA TRP A 72 0.17 11.29 3.66
C TRP A 72 0.65 12.56 2.95
N PHE A 73 0.88 12.43 1.64
CA PHE A 73 1.28 13.53 0.79
C PHE A 73 0.29 13.65 -0.36
N LEU A 74 -0.23 14.86 -0.58
CA LEU A 74 -0.99 15.14 -1.79
C LEU A 74 -0.07 15.00 -3.00
N LYS A 75 -0.57 14.41 -4.09
CA LYS A 75 0.20 14.18 -5.31
C LYS A 75 0.81 15.48 -5.87
N GLU A 76 0.07 16.58 -5.77
CA GLU A 76 0.51 17.93 -6.17
C GLU A 76 1.70 18.43 -5.34
N ASN A 77 1.81 18.04 -4.07
CA ASN A 77 2.93 18.44 -3.22
C ASN A 77 4.23 17.73 -3.60
N LEU A 78 4.19 16.67 -4.42
CA LEU A 78 5.38 15.93 -4.81
C LEU A 78 6.31 16.73 -5.73
N GLU A 79 5.82 17.79 -6.39
CA GLU A 79 6.63 18.61 -7.29
C GLU A 79 7.69 19.44 -6.58
N SER A 80 7.43 19.81 -5.33
CA SER A 80 8.33 20.62 -4.51
C SER A 80 9.28 19.78 -3.64
N LEU A 81 9.15 18.45 -3.68
CA LEU A 81 9.91 17.53 -2.84
C LEU A 81 11.08 16.89 -3.59
N LYS A 82 12.16 16.60 -2.85
CA LYS A 82 13.20 15.70 -3.34
C LYS A 82 12.68 14.27 -3.29
N LEU A 83 12.39 13.70 -4.45
CA LEU A 83 11.81 12.37 -4.57
C LEU A 83 12.88 11.28 -4.62
N GLY A 84 12.53 10.10 -4.11
CA GLY A 84 13.28 8.88 -4.36
C GLY A 84 12.85 8.26 -5.68
N ARG A 85 13.74 7.45 -6.27
CA ARG A 85 13.54 6.78 -7.56
C ARG A 85 12.17 6.11 -7.70
N ASP A 86 11.72 5.37 -6.70
CA ASP A 86 10.44 4.65 -6.76
C ASP A 86 9.26 5.61 -6.94
N VAL A 87 9.28 6.77 -6.26
CA VAL A 87 8.23 7.80 -6.37
C VAL A 87 8.33 8.55 -7.70
N GLU A 88 9.53 8.71 -8.25
CA GLU A 88 9.71 9.26 -9.60
C GLU A 88 9.15 8.30 -10.67
N GLU A 89 9.48 7.01 -10.57
CA GLU A 89 8.97 5.98 -11.49
C GLU A 89 7.44 5.90 -11.44
N TRP A 90 6.83 5.97 -10.26
CA TRP A 90 5.38 6.06 -10.10
C TRP A 90 4.71 7.17 -10.90
N ARG A 91 5.28 8.38 -10.82
CA ARG A 91 4.71 9.58 -11.44
C ARG A 91 4.68 9.39 -12.95
N PHE A 92 5.68 8.70 -13.48
CA PHE A 92 5.82 8.41 -14.90
C PHE A 92 4.87 7.30 -15.37
N PHE A 93 4.68 6.24 -14.58
CA PHE A 93 3.85 5.09 -14.96
C PHE A 93 2.36 5.25 -14.67
N SER A 94 1.90 6.46 -14.29
CA SER A 94 0.56 6.84 -13.83
C SER A 94 -0.62 6.09 -14.45
N ASN A 95 -0.84 4.85 -14.00
CA ASN A 95 -2.12 4.16 -14.01
C ASN A 95 -2.64 4.29 -12.58
N THR A 96 -3.56 5.21 -12.36
CA THR A 96 -4.43 5.16 -11.18
C THR A 96 -5.02 3.75 -11.17
N ALA A 97 -4.69 2.92 -10.18
CA ALA A 97 -5.42 1.67 -10.01
C ALA A 97 -6.88 2.04 -9.84
N THR A 98 -7.70 1.58 -10.78
CA THR A 98 -9.13 1.45 -10.53
C THR A 98 -9.27 0.27 -9.59
N CYS A 99 -9.71 0.54 -8.36
CA CYS A 99 -10.08 -0.51 -7.43
C CYS A 99 -11.27 -1.26 -8.04
N ASP A 100 -11.06 -2.53 -8.39
CA ASP A 100 -12.12 -3.38 -8.93
C ASP A 100 -12.92 -3.98 -7.75
N PHE A 101 -13.85 -3.17 -7.23
CA PHE A 101 -14.75 -3.59 -6.16
C PHE A 101 -15.87 -4.54 -6.66
N ASP A 102 -15.99 -4.77 -7.98
CA ASP A 102 -17.07 -5.58 -8.57
C ASP A 102 -16.75 -7.08 -8.64
N SER A 103 -15.53 -7.49 -8.28
CA SER A 103 -15.21 -8.92 -8.14
C SER A 103 -15.87 -9.49 -6.87
N LYS A 104 -16.66 -10.56 -7.03
CA LYS A 104 -17.42 -11.25 -5.97
C LYS A 104 -16.59 -11.72 -4.77
N GLU A 105 -15.26 -11.70 -4.86
CA GLU A 105 -14.32 -12.07 -3.79
C GLU A 105 -14.08 -10.93 -2.79
N ASN A 106 -14.44 -9.68 -3.11
CA ASN A 106 -14.30 -8.51 -2.24
C ASN A 106 -15.62 -8.12 -1.54
N GLN A 107 -16.65 -8.98 -1.57
CA GLN A 107 -17.92 -8.70 -0.88
C GLN A 107 -17.79 -8.92 0.62
N ILE A 108 -17.84 -7.79 1.33
CA ILE A 108 -18.01 -7.60 2.77
C ILE A 108 -18.90 -8.72 3.37
N PRO A 109 -18.45 -9.49 4.39
CA PRO A 109 -19.39 -10.10 5.30
C PRO A 109 -20.11 -8.96 6.00
N GLN A 110 -21.39 -8.74 5.67
CA GLN A 110 -22.21 -7.80 6.43
C GLN A 110 -22.11 -8.19 7.89
N VAL A 111 -21.56 -7.29 8.71
CA VAL A 111 -21.61 -7.44 10.16
C VAL A 111 -23.09 -7.41 10.50
N ALA A 112 -23.63 -8.55 10.90
CA ALA A 112 -24.98 -8.64 11.40
C ALA A 112 -24.99 -7.88 12.73
N ASP A 113 -25.63 -6.71 12.75
CA ASP A 113 -25.98 -6.02 13.98
C ASP A 113 -26.88 -6.96 14.80
N GLY A 114 -26.41 -7.32 16.00
CA GLY A 114 -27.11 -8.11 17.00
C GLY A 114 -27.17 -7.37 18.32
#